data_AF-A0A381Z1B4-F1
#
_entry.id   AF-A0A381Z1B4-F1
#
_cell.length_a   1.000
_cell.length_b   1.000
_cell.length_c   1.000
_cell.angle_alpha   90.00
_cell.angle_beta   90.00
_cell.angle_gamma   90.00
#
_symmetry.space_group_name_H-M   'P 1'
#
loop_
_entity.id
_entity.type
_entity.pdbx_description
1 polymer ?
#
loop_
_entity_poly.entity_id
_entity_poly.type
_entity_poly.pdbx_seq_one_letter_code
_entity_poly.pdbx_strand_id
1 'polypeptide(L)' 'MIDKIDIQILEILQSDGRASASDIAKSVKLSVPAVGERIKKLFEKDFIKKHTTILGHKKAGLD' A
#
# COMPACT_ATOMS: atom_id res chain seq x y z
N MET A 1 9.44 -1.82 -14.86
CA MET A 1 8.09 -1.57 -15.40
C MET A 1 7.08 -2.21 -14.47
N ILE A 2 6.01 -1.50 -14.12
CA ILE A 2 4.89 -2.03 -13.32
C ILE A 2 3.71 -2.34 -14.25
N ASP A 3 2.86 -3.29 -13.86
CA ASP A 3 1.68 -3.67 -14.62
C ASP A 3 0.39 -3.03 -14.07
N LYS A 4 -0.76 -3.33 -14.69
CA LYS A 4 -2.05 -2.80 -14.27
C LYS A 4 -2.45 -3.23 -12.85
N ILE A 5 -2.03 -4.41 -12.40
CA ILE A 5 -2.33 -4.90 -11.06
C ILE A 5 -1.53 -4.12 -10.04
N ASP A 6 -0.25 -3.88 -10.32
CA ASP A 6 0.60 -3.05 -9.44
C ASP A 6 0.01 -1.64 -9.27
N ILE A 7 -0.52 -1.04 -10.34
CA ILE A 7 -1.21 0.25 -10.28
C ILE A 7 -2.43 0.17 -9.34
N GLN A 8 -3.28 -0.85 -9.48
CA GLN A 8 -4.44 -1.02 -8.60
C GLN A 8 -4.04 -1.22 -7.12
N ILE A 9 -2.97 -1.97 -6.85
CA ILE A 9 -2.44 -2.14 -5.50
C ILE A 9 -2.00 -0.78 -4.93
N LEU A 10 -1.30 0.04 -5.71
CA LEU A 10 -0.88 1.37 -5.30
C LEU A 10 -2.06 2.30 -5.04
N GLU A 11 -3.09 2.29 -5.88
CA GLU A 11 -4.33 3.07 -5.69
C GLU A 11 -5.03 2.69 -4.38
N ILE A 12 -5.16 1.38 -4.10
CA ILE A 12 -5.76 0.91 -2.85
C ILE A 12 -4.92 1.35 -1.65
N LEU A 13 -3.59 1.18 -1.68
CA LEU A 13 -2.71 1.58 -0.58
C LEU A 13 -2.62 3.10 -0.39
N GLN A 14 -2.82 3.90 -1.43
CA GLN A 14 -2.91 5.35 -1.29
C GLN A 14 -4.22 5.79 -0.63
N SER A 15 -5.33 5.12 -0.96
CA SER A 15 -6.63 5.40 -0.33
C SER A 15 -6.71 4.88 1.09
N ASP A 16 -6.15 3.70 1.35
CA ASP A 16 -6.08 3.07 2.67
C ASP A 16 -4.70 2.42 2.85
N GLY A 17 -3.79 3.18 3.45
CA GLY A 17 -2.42 2.72 3.74
C GLY A 17 -2.34 1.56 4.73
N ARG A 18 -3.45 1.16 5.34
CA ARG A 18 -3.57 0.03 6.27
C ARG A 18 -4.31 -1.17 5.65
N ALA A 19 -4.72 -1.08 4.39
CA ALA A 19 -5.39 -2.16 3.69
C ALA A 19 -4.57 -3.46 3.78
N SER A 20 -5.21 -4.54 4.21
CA SER A 20 -4.52 -5.82 4.37
C SER A 20 -4.24 -6.45 3.00
N ALA A 21 -3.18 -7.25 2.90
CA ALA A 21 -2.90 -8.02 1.68
C ALA A 21 -4.09 -8.91 1.27
N SER A 22 -4.87 -9.40 2.23
CA SER A 22 -6.09 -10.18 1.99
C SER A 22 -7.20 -9.37 1.35
N ASP A 23 -7.39 -8.11 1.74
CA ASP A 23 -8.44 -7.25 1.17
C ASP A 23 -8.05 -6.72 -0.22
N ILE A 24 -6.77 -6.41 -0.40
CA ILE A 24 -6.21 -6.08 -1.71
C ILE A 24 -6.35 -7.28 -2.65
N ALA A 25 -6.03 -8.49 -2.20
CA ALA A 25 -6.16 -9.73 -2.98
C ALA A 25 -7.57 -10.00 -3.48
N LYS A 26 -8.60 -9.79 -2.63
CA LYS A 26 -10.01 -9.85 -3.06
C LYS A 26 -10.32 -8.84 -4.16
N SER A 27 -9.80 -7.63 -4.02
CA SER A 27 -10.08 -6.51 -4.95
C SER A 27 -9.43 -6.73 -6.32
N VAL A 28 -8.18 -7.21 -6.37
CA VAL A 28 -7.43 -7.43 -7.61
C VAL A 28 -7.55 -8.87 -8.16
N LYS A 29 -8.36 -9.71 -7.52
CA LYS A 29 -8.61 -11.12 -7.88
C LYS A 29 -7.33 -11.96 -7.99
N LEU A 30 -6.44 -11.82 -7.01
CA LEU A 30 -5.22 -12.63 -6.87
C LEU A 30 -5.17 -13.36 -5.54
N SER A 31 -4.21 -14.26 -5.37
CA SER A 31 -3.94 -14.87 -4.08
C SER A 31 -3.21 -13.90 -3.14
N VAL A 32 -3.41 -14.07 -1.83
CA VAL A 32 -2.75 -13.24 -0.80
C VAL A 32 -1.22 -13.28 -0.92
N PRO A 33 -0.56 -14.44 -1.13
CA PRO A 33 0.89 -14.47 -1.33
C PRO A 33 1.37 -13.71 -2.57
N ALA A 34 0.61 -13.76 -3.68
CA ALA A 34 0.96 -13.05 -4.91
C ALA A 34 0.89 -11.53 -4.71
N VAL A 35 -0.11 -11.04 -3.99
CA VAL A 35 -0.21 -9.62 -3.63
C VAL A 35 0.90 -9.22 -2.66
N GLY A 36 1.19 -10.03 -1.64
CA GLY A 36 2.28 -9.76 -0.70
C GLY A 36 3.64 -9.60 -1.38
N GLU A 37 3.95 -10.50 -2.32
CA GLU A 37 5.18 -10.43 -3.12
C GLU A 37 5.22 -9.18 -4.02
N ARG A 38 4.09 -8.78 -4.61
CA ARG A 38 4.00 -7.54 -5.40
C ARG A 38 4.23 -6.30 -4.55
N ILE A 39 3.59 -6.21 -3.37
CA ILE A 39 3.81 -5.10 -2.43
C ILE A 39 5.29 -5.02 -2.04
N LYS A 40 5.90 -6.15 -1.69
CA LYS A 40 7.34 -6.23 -1.38
C LYS A 40 8.20 -5.69 -2.52
N LYS A 41 7.96 -6.14 -3.76
CA LYS A 41 8.65 -5.65 -4.95
C LYS A 41 8.43 -4.16 -5.22
N LEU A 42 7.26 -3.62 -4.90
CA LEU A 42 6.98 -2.19 -5.04
C LEU A 42 7.78 -1.35 -4.03
N PHE A 43 8.03 -1.86 -2.83
CA PHE A 43 8.97 -1.26 -1.89
C PHE A 43 10.42 -1.36 -2.37
N GLU A 44 10.86 -2.56 -2.77
CA GLU A 44 12.24 -2.79 -3.23
C GLU A 44 12.62 -1.95 -4.46
N LYS A 45 11.63 -1.58 -5.28
CA LYS A 45 11.80 -0.76 -6.48
C LYS A 45 11.51 0.73 -6.24
N ASP A 46 11.40 1.17 -4.98
CA ASP A 46 11.12 2.55 -4.59
C ASP A 46 9.80 3.16 -5.11
N PHE A 47 8.85 2.34 -5.60
CA PHE A 47 7.50 2.81 -5.91
C PHE A 47 6.73 3.15 -4.62
N ILE A 48 6.94 2.37 -3.56
CA ILE A 48 6.46 2.69 -2.22
C ILE A 48 7.67 3.01 -1.35
N LYS A 49 7.79 4.26 -0.93
CA LYS A 49 8.94 4.72 -0.12
C LYS A 49 8.85 4.30 1.34
N LYS A 50 7.65 4.41 1.92
CA LYS A 50 7.37 4.09 3.33
C LYS A 50 5.86 4.08 3.59
N HIS A 51 5.45 3.37 4.63
CA HIS A 51 4.18 3.68 5.30
C HIS A 51 4.38 4.88 6.23
N THR A 52 3.40 5.78 6.28
CA THR A 52 3.48 6.97 7.14
C THR A 52 2.13 7.29 7.75
N THR A 53 2.15 7.95 8.90
CA THR A 53 0.96 8.44 9.59
C THR A 53 0.93 9.95 9.46
N ILE A 54 -0.23 10.51 9.11
CA ILE A 54 -0.42 11.96 9.07
C ILE A 54 -0.96 12.41 10.43
N LEU A 55 -0.16 13.18 11.17
CA LEU A 55 -0.51 13.64 12.52
C LEU A 55 -1.11 15.05 12.50
N GLY A 56 -2.19 15.23 13.26
CA GLY A 56 -2.66 16.55 13.65
C GLY A 56 -1.79 17.12 14.76
N HIS A 57 -0.74 17.87 14.39
CA HIS A 57 0.31 18.37 15.30
C HIS A 57 -0.27 19.07 16.55
N LYS A 58 -1.23 19.98 16.35
CA LYS A 58 -1.95 20.68 17.43
C LYS A 58 -2.64 19.75 18.43
N LYS A 59 -3.30 18.68 17.97
CA LYS A 59 -3.97 17.72 18.87
C LYS A 59 -2.98 16.83 19.61
N ALA A 60 -1.83 16.56 18.98
CA ALA A 60 -0.76 15.79 19.57
C ALA A 60 0.11 16.60 20.56
N GLY A 61 -0.12 17.93 20.67
CA GLY A 61 0.70 18.80 21.51
C GLY A 61 2.13 18.99 20.98
N LEU A 62 2.31 18.92 19.67
CA LEU A 62 3.60 19.02 18.96
C LEU A 62 3.74 20.33 18.18
N ASP A 63 3.00 21.36 18.58
CA ASP A 63 2.97 22.70 17.96
C ASP A 63 3.78 23.70 18.81
#